data_AF-A0A0T2KZC5-F1
#
_entry.id   AF-A0A0T2KZC5-F1
#
_cell.length_a   1.000
_cell.length_b   1.000
_cell.length_c   1.000
_cell.angle_alpha   90.00
_cell.angle_beta   90.00
_cell.angle_gamma   90.00
#
_symmetry.space_group_name_H-M   'P 1'
#
loop_
_entity.id
_entity.type
_entity.pdbx_description
1 polymer ?
#
loop_
_entity_poly.entity_id
_entity_poly.type
_entity_poly.pdbx_seq_one_letter_code
_entity_poly.pdbx_strand_id
1 'polypeptide(L)' 'MVAGSALCALVGAIITVAYFFQPWRSCDYEDTSAGCAMLPADATVMAVAAVATIVAVGVFVFALMSKERPAVR' A
#
# COMPACT_ATOMS: atom_id res chain seq x y z
N MET A 1 -2.42 -15.76 9.77
CA MET A 1 -2.40 -15.33 8.35
C MET A 1 -3.36 -14.18 8.10
N VAL A 2 -4.68 -14.32 8.31
CA VAL A 2 -5.69 -13.27 8.05
C VAL A 2 -5.35 -11.90 8.65
N ALA A 3 -5.14 -11.82 9.97
CA ALA A 3 -4.85 -10.53 10.63
C ALA A 3 -3.54 -9.88 10.16
N GLY A 4 -2.49 -10.69 9.93
CA GLY A 4 -1.20 -10.20 9.45
C GLY A 4 -1.28 -9.66 8.02
N SER A 5 -1.95 -10.37 7.10
CA SER A 5 -2.12 -9.92 5.72
C SER A 5 -3.02 -8.69 5.63
N ALA A 6 -4.06 -8.59 6.48
CA ALA A 6 -4.90 -7.40 6.58
C ALA A 6 -4.10 -6.17 7.04
N LEU A 7 -3.28 -6.33 8.09
CA LEU A 7 -2.44 -5.25 8.60
C LEU A 7 -1.39 -4.82 7.57
N CYS A 8 -0.71 -5.76 6.93
CA CYS A 8 0.26 -5.45 5.87
C CYS A 8 -0.39 -4.71 4.70
N ALA A 9 -1.58 -5.14 4.26
CA ALA A 9 -2.33 -4.46 3.21
C ALA A 9 -2.71 -3.02 3.61
N LEU A 10 -3.19 -2.84 4.85
CA LEU A 10 -3.55 -1.51 5.36
C LEU A 10 -2.35 -0.57 5.45
N VAL A 11 -1.25 -1.02 6.05
CA VAL A 11 -0.03 -0.22 6.20
C VAL A 11 0.57 0.11 4.84
N GLY A 12 0.67 -0.87 3.93
CA GLY A 12 1.16 -0.64 2.58
C GLY A 12 0.30 0.36 1.79
N ALA A 13 -1.02 0.29 1.92
CA ALA A 13 -1.92 1.25 1.30
C ALA A 13 -1.72 2.67 1.85
N ILE A 14 -1.60 2.83 3.17
CA ILE A 14 -1.33 4.13 3.81
C ILE A 14 0.00 4.71 3.29
N ILE A 15 1.06 3.90 3.25
CA ILE A 15 2.37 4.35 2.73
C ILE A 15 2.25 4.76 1.27
N THR A 16 1.55 3.97 0.45
CA THR A 16 1.36 4.28 -0.98
C THR A 16 0.66 5.64 -1.16
N VAL A 17 -0.41 5.89 -0.40
CA VAL A 17 -1.14 7.17 -0.45
C VAL A 17 -0.28 8.33 0.08
N ALA A 18 0.42 8.12 1.20
CA ALA A 18 1.28 9.15 1.78
C ALA A 18 2.41 9.56 0.82
N TYR A 19 3.04 8.60 0.15
CA TYR A 19 4.06 8.87 -0.85
C TYR A 19 3.47 9.36 -2.18
N PHE A 20 2.23 9.06 -2.52
CA PHE A 20 1.60 9.66 -3.70
C PHE A 20 1.38 11.17 -3.52
N PHE A 21 0.93 11.60 -2.34
CA PHE A 21 0.67 13.01 -2.04
C PHE A 21 1.90 13.78 -1.53
N GLN A 22 2.87 13.07 -0.97
CA GLN A 22 4.12 13.61 -0.43
C GLN A 22 3.91 14.86 0.47
N PRO A 23 3.06 14.84 1.51
CA PRO A 23 2.68 16.06 2.26
C PRO A 23 3.85 16.81 2.94
N TRP A 24 5.02 16.19 3.03
CA TRP A 24 6.26 16.80 3.53
C TRP A 24 7.08 17.53 2.45
N ARG A 25 6.72 17.42 1.17
CA ARG A 25 7.41 18.07 0.05
C ARG A 25 6.78 19.44 -0.24
N SER A 26 7.61 20.39 -0.61
CA SER A 26 7.20 21.66 -1.21
C SER A 26 8.12 21.98 -2.40
N CYS A 27 7.65 22.82 -3.32
CA CYS A 27 8.41 23.29 -4.46
C CYS A 27 8.00 24.74 -4.80
N ASP A 28 8.95 25.53 -5.30
CA ASP A 28 8.79 26.99 -5.44
C ASP A 28 7.74 27.42 -6.47
N TYR A 29 7.27 26.50 -7.30
CA TYR A 29 6.39 26.76 -8.43
C TYR A 29 4.95 26.24 -8.22
N GLU A 30 4.63 25.68 -7.05
CA GLU A 30 3.34 25.06 -6.79
C GLU A 30 2.95 25.23 -5.31
N ASP A 31 1.70 25.62 -5.06
CA ASP A 31 1.19 25.85 -3.69
C ASP A 31 0.79 24.56 -2.96
N THR A 32 0.81 23.42 -3.66
CA THR A 32 0.48 22.10 -3.11
C THR A 32 1.65 21.13 -3.23
N SER A 33 1.91 20.40 -2.14
CA SER A 33 2.90 19.31 -2.09
C SER A 33 2.69 18.25 -3.17
N ALA A 34 1.44 18.00 -3.53
CA ALA A 34 1.05 16.93 -4.46
C ALA A 34 1.38 17.25 -5.93
N GLY A 35 1.59 18.52 -6.28
CA GLY A 35 1.95 18.92 -7.65
C GLY A 35 3.45 18.92 -7.91
N CYS A 36 4.27 18.72 -6.88
CA CYS A 36 5.71 18.64 -7.05
C CYS A 36 6.12 17.35 -7.78
N ALA A 37 7.17 17.46 -8.61
CA ALA A 37 7.72 16.28 -9.28
C ALA A 37 8.27 15.29 -8.24
N MET A 38 7.86 14.03 -8.36
CA MET A 38 8.23 12.99 -7.41
C MET A 38 9.70 12.59 -7.56
N LEU A 39 10.42 12.53 -6.44
CA LEU A 39 11.82 12.11 -6.42
C LEU A 39 11.93 10.60 -6.72
N PRO A 40 13.00 10.14 -7.38
CA PRO A 40 13.17 8.71 -7.71
C PRO A 40 13.15 7.79 -6.49
N ALA A 41 13.73 8.23 -5.38
CA ALA A 41 13.75 7.46 -4.13
C ALA A 41 12.33 7.29 -3.56
N ASP A 42 11.55 8.38 -3.50
CA ASP A 42 10.17 8.34 -3.03
C ASP A 42 9.31 7.44 -3.94
N ALA A 43 9.49 7.55 -5.26
CA ALA A 43 8.77 6.72 -6.23
C ALA A 43 9.08 5.23 -6.03
N THR A 44 10.32 4.91 -5.66
CA THR A 44 10.73 3.54 -5.33
C THR A 44 10.01 3.03 -4.07
N VAL A 45 9.95 3.85 -3.01
CA VAL A 45 9.23 3.49 -1.77
C VAL A 45 7.74 3.26 -2.06
N MET A 46 7.12 4.16 -2.82
CA MET A 46 5.73 4.01 -3.24
C MET A 46 5.50 2.72 -4.04
N ALA A 47 6.37 2.42 -5.00
CA ALA A 47 6.25 1.22 -5.84
C ALA A 47 6.37 -0.07 -5.02
N VAL A 48 7.35 -0.13 -4.11
CA VAL A 48 7.52 -1.28 -3.19
C VAL A 48 6.29 -1.43 -2.29
N ALA A 49 5.79 -0.33 -1.71
CA ALA A 49 4.59 -0.35 -0.88
C ALA A 49 3.35 -0.81 -1.67
N ALA A 50 3.18 -0.35 -2.91
CA ALA A 50 2.07 -0.74 -3.77
C ALA A 50 2.11 -2.24 -4.10
N VAL A 51 3.28 -2.77 -4.49
CA VAL A 51 3.46 -4.20 -4.76
C VAL A 51 3.20 -5.04 -3.51
N ALA A 52 3.76 -4.64 -2.36
CA ALA A 52 3.53 -5.31 -1.09
C ALA A 52 2.04 -5.32 -0.71
N THR A 53 1.33 -4.23 -0.95
CA THR A 53 -0.11 -4.12 -0.73
C THR A 53 -0.88 -5.10 -1.59
N ILE A 54 -0.59 -5.16 -2.89
CA ILE A 54 -1.26 -6.09 -3.83
C ILE A 54 -1.06 -7.54 -3.38
N VAL A 55 0.18 -7.91 -3.03
CA VAL A 55 0.49 -9.26 -2.52
C VAL A 55 -0.25 -9.54 -1.22
N ALA A 56 -0.24 -8.61 -0.26
CA ALA A 56 -0.90 -8.77 1.03
C ALA A 56 -2.43 -8.91 0.89
N VAL A 57 -3.06 -8.13 0.00
CA VAL A 57 -4.47 -8.27 -0.34
C VAL A 57 -4.76 -9.64 -0.95
N GLY A 58 -3.92 -10.10 -1.88
CA GLY A 58 -4.06 -11.45 -2.46
C GLY A 58 -4.00 -12.55 -1.42
N VAL A 59 -3.03 -12.47 -0.50
CA VAL A 59 -2.90 -13.41 0.64
C VAL A 59 -4.10 -13.30 1.57
N PHE A 60 -4.59 -12.10 1.85
CA PHE A 60 -5.74 -11.87 2.72
C PHE A 60 -7.00 -12.51 2.13
N VAL A 61 -7.31 -12.24 0.86
CA VAL A 61 -8.44 -12.85 0.16
C VAL A 61 -8.31 -14.37 0.13
N PHE A 62 -7.14 -14.90 -0.20
CA PHE A 62 -6.89 -16.34 -0.18
C PHE A 62 -7.10 -16.96 1.21
N ALA A 63 -6.62 -16.28 2.27
CA ALA A 63 -6.78 -16.75 3.64
C ALA A 63 -8.25 -16.72 4.09
N LEU A 64 -9.03 -15.73 3.66
CA LEU A 64 -10.48 -15.70 3.90
C LEU A 64 -11.18 -16.84 3.17
N MET A 65 -10.92 -17.02 1.87
CA MET A 65 -11.52 -18.11 1.09
C MET A 65 -11.18 -19.50 1.63
N SER A 66 -9.95 -19.69 2.14
CA SER A 66 -9.52 -20.95 2.73
C SER A 66 -10.15 -21.22 4.09
N LYS A 67 -10.53 -20.17 4.83
CA LYS A 67 -11.24 -20.28 6.11
C LYS A 67 -12.70 -20.70 5.94
N GLU A 68 -13.36 -20.21 4.89
CA GLU A 68 -14.78 -20.49 4.62
C GLU A 68 -15.02 -21.84 3.92
N ARG A 69 -13.98 -22.58 3.51
CA ARG A 69 -14.15 -23.96 3.06
C ARG A 69 -14.44 -24.81 4.29
N PRO A 70 -15.67 -25.30 4.51
CA PRO A 70 -15.89 -26.30 5.54
C PRO A 70 -15.03 -27.50 5.14
N ALA A 71 -14.38 -28.12 6.12
CA ALA A 71 -13.82 -29.44 5.92
C ALA A 71 -14.95 -30.31 5.36
N VAL A 72 -14.88 -30.69 4.09
CA VAL A 72 -15.68 -31.80 3.58
C VAL A 72 -15.05 -33.04 4.22
N ARG A 73 -15.41 -33.28 5.48
CA ARG A 73 -15.30 -34.57 6.16
C ARG A 73 -16.08 -34.60 7.47
#